data_AF-A0A7V7RMP3-F1
#
_entry.id   AF-A0A7V7RMP3-F1
#
_cell.length_a   1.000
_cell.length_b   1.000
_cell.length_c   1.000
_cell.angle_alpha   90.00
_cell.angle_beta   90.00
_cell.angle_gamma   90.00
#
_symmetry.space_group_name_H-M   'P 1'
#
loop_
_entity.id
_entity.type
_entity.pdbx_description
1 polymer ?
#
loop_
_entity_poly.entity_id
_entity_poly.type
_entity_poly.pdbx_seq_one_letter_code
_entity_poly.pdbx_strand_id
1 'polypeptide(L)'
;MRTTHTSTFLSQPYTQNILNQLNIDITITNNPYSLKPEDLFEMAARINKKRSFLFVSKVLGKHIPIAPSTGLVCGALLADRFLLEVKGEASGKTDTLLSAFLNPSQHYDEDAFVSSKWNPVIIGFAETATALGHAFFNAFTAGDYFHTTREQIADKESIINFEEEHSHATSHRTYIEKDMIDNNREIILVDDEITTGKTAINIIKSIHQQFPRTQYTVVSILDWRTAEHKKEFELLEKELNISIHCVSLMSGTISVNGSVNLDEESAKYETERNEGTYHFINIQSILPNQLKSIPSTSLAEKNSPSYLQATGRFGLSAQSNKSNFPAFREIGAYLESQRAGSRSLVLGTGEFMYLPMKIASYMGEGVYYHSTTRSPIFPCHNEGYGAKNAFMFSNPQDQSIMNYVYNLAPGNYDDIFLFFEREVPNQQLLPFLELLSSAVPNIKVVYLNGEEDI
;
A
#
# COMPACT_ATOMS: atom_id res chain seq x y z
N MET A 1 7.06 -38.17 -9.44
CA MET A 1 8.34 -37.69 -8.86
C MET A 1 8.97 -36.73 -9.84
N ARG A 2 8.69 -35.43 -9.71
CA ARG A 2 9.50 -34.38 -10.35
C ARG A 2 10.39 -33.81 -9.25
N THR A 3 11.68 -34.01 -9.42
CA THR A 3 12.75 -33.50 -8.56
C THR A 3 12.63 -31.98 -8.45
N THR A 4 12.38 -31.51 -7.23
CA THR A 4 12.58 -30.13 -6.80
C THR A 4 14.05 -29.80 -7.00
N HIS A 5 14.37 -29.13 -8.11
CA HIS A 5 15.66 -28.47 -8.26
C HIS A 5 15.61 -27.16 -7.46
N THR A 6 16.00 -27.23 -6.19
CA THR A 6 16.48 -26.08 -5.43
C THR A 6 17.75 -25.58 -6.12
N SER A 7 17.60 -24.66 -7.07
CA SER A 7 18.73 -23.91 -7.61
C SER A 7 19.21 -22.97 -6.49
N THR A 8 20.23 -23.40 -5.75
CA THR A 8 20.99 -22.55 -4.84
C THR A 8 21.76 -21.54 -5.67
N PHE A 9 21.13 -20.43 -6.03
CA PHE A 9 21.86 -19.20 -6.34
C PHE A 9 22.54 -18.78 -5.03
N LEU A 10 23.83 -19.09 -4.90
CA LEU A 10 24.71 -18.37 -3.98
C LEU A 10 24.77 -16.93 -4.51
N SER A 11 23.83 -16.08 -4.10
CA SER A 11 23.88 -14.66 -4.46
C SER A 11 25.10 -14.07 -3.77
N GLN A 12 26.05 -13.52 -4.52
CA GLN A 12 27.11 -12.75 -3.89
C GLN A 12 26.48 -11.54 -3.20
N PRO A 13 26.89 -11.22 -1.95
CA PRO A 13 26.43 -10.00 -1.30
C PRO A 13 26.79 -8.81 -2.17
N TYR A 14 25.89 -7.84 -2.25
CA TYR A 14 26.17 -6.57 -2.91
C TYR A 14 25.88 -5.41 -1.95
N THR A 15 26.66 -4.35 -2.08
CA THR A 15 26.55 -3.17 -1.23
C THR A 15 25.85 -2.06 -1.98
N GLN A 16 24.81 -1.49 -1.38
CA GLN A 16 24.25 -0.21 -1.83
C GLN A 16 24.78 0.91 -0.95
N ASN A 17 25.25 1.97 -1.60
CA ASN A 17 25.74 3.16 -0.93
C ASN A 17 24.66 4.26 -0.95
N ILE A 18 24.33 4.79 0.22
CA ILE A 18 23.41 5.90 0.38
C ILE A 18 24.19 7.12 0.88
N LEU A 19 24.13 8.21 0.10
CA LEU A 19 24.74 9.51 0.41
C LEU A 19 26.24 9.45 0.77
N ASN A 20 26.98 8.45 0.31
CA ASN A 20 28.39 8.20 0.64
C ASN A 20 28.69 8.03 2.15
N GLN A 21 27.65 7.81 2.96
CA GLN A 21 27.75 7.76 4.43
C GLN A 21 27.17 6.49 5.04
N LEU A 22 26.35 5.78 4.28
CA LEU A 22 25.72 4.53 4.70
C LEU A 22 25.93 3.46 3.64
N ASN A 23 26.47 2.34 4.05
CA ASN A 23 26.63 1.14 3.22
C ASN A 23 25.65 0.09 3.73
N ILE A 24 24.81 -0.41 2.83
CA ILE A 24 23.85 -1.47 3.13
C ILE A 24 24.25 -2.69 2.33
N ASP A 25 24.75 -3.70 3.02
CA ASP A 25 25.11 -4.97 2.45
C ASP A 25 23.86 -5.86 2.41
N ILE A 26 23.48 -6.28 1.20
CA ILE A 26 22.29 -7.08 0.96
C ILE A 26 22.72 -8.44 0.41
N THR A 27 22.23 -9.50 1.06
CA THR A 27 22.40 -10.88 0.61
C THR A 27 21.03 -11.48 0.34
N ILE A 28 20.77 -11.92 -0.88
CA ILE A 28 19.49 -12.53 -1.27
C ILE A 28 19.55 -14.05 -1.05
N THR A 29 18.73 -14.55 -0.13
CA THR A 29 18.72 -15.97 0.23
C THR A 29 17.63 -16.75 -0.49
N ASN A 30 16.54 -16.10 -0.90
CA ASN A 30 15.47 -16.71 -1.67
C ASN A 30 14.90 -15.71 -2.69
N ASN A 31 14.74 -16.15 -3.92
CA ASN A 31 14.18 -15.36 -5.02
C ASN A 31 13.51 -16.30 -6.03
N PRO A 32 12.31 -16.82 -5.71
CA PRO A 32 11.65 -17.89 -6.46
C PRO A 32 11.34 -17.50 -7.92
N TYR A 33 11.20 -16.20 -8.21
CA TYR A 33 10.89 -15.69 -9.54
C TYR A 33 12.08 -15.07 -10.27
N SER A 34 13.29 -15.16 -9.69
CA SER A 34 14.51 -14.58 -10.28
C SER A 34 14.39 -13.07 -10.58
N LEU A 35 13.62 -12.34 -9.76
CA LEU A 35 13.43 -10.90 -9.87
C LEU A 35 14.73 -10.18 -9.51
N LYS A 36 15.04 -9.08 -10.18
CA LYS A 36 16.16 -8.24 -9.75
C LYS A 36 15.73 -7.38 -8.57
N PRO A 37 16.60 -7.06 -7.61
CA PRO A 37 16.26 -6.13 -6.53
C PRO A 37 15.73 -4.79 -7.05
N GLU A 38 16.31 -4.28 -8.15
CA GLU A 38 15.83 -3.06 -8.82
C GLU A 38 14.46 -3.18 -9.48
N ASP A 39 13.85 -4.37 -9.58
CA ASP A 39 12.46 -4.53 -10.00
C ASP A 39 11.49 -4.25 -8.82
N LEU A 40 11.98 -4.38 -7.59
CA LEU A 40 11.15 -4.28 -6.37
C LEU A 40 11.36 -2.98 -5.60
N PHE A 41 12.61 -2.52 -5.48
CA PHE A 41 12.92 -1.36 -4.64
C PHE A 41 14.15 -0.57 -5.11
N GLU A 42 14.18 0.69 -4.71
CA GLU A 42 15.39 1.52 -4.61
C GLU A 42 15.67 1.81 -3.12
N MET A 43 16.77 2.49 -2.82
CA MET A 43 17.12 2.88 -1.46
C MET A 43 17.11 4.39 -1.30
N ALA A 44 16.73 4.85 -0.11
CA ALA A 44 16.82 6.25 0.27
C ALA A 44 17.16 6.40 1.75
N ALA A 45 17.68 7.57 2.13
CA ALA A 45 17.90 7.92 3.52
C ALA A 45 16.62 8.46 4.14
N ARG A 46 16.35 8.05 5.39
CA ARG A 46 15.23 8.56 6.17
C ARG A 46 15.73 9.63 7.13
N ILE A 47 14.95 10.68 7.33
CA ILE A 47 15.20 11.70 8.35
C ILE A 47 14.76 11.12 9.71
N ASN A 48 15.50 10.12 10.19
CA ASN A 48 15.23 9.43 11.47
C ASN A 48 16.50 8.83 12.04
N LYS A 49 16.84 9.19 13.29
CA LYS A 49 18.07 8.77 13.97
C LYS A 49 18.12 7.28 14.32
N LYS A 50 16.98 6.59 14.44
CA LYS A 50 16.90 5.17 14.81
C LYS A 50 16.91 4.23 13.59
N ARG A 51 16.40 4.68 12.45
CA ARG A 51 16.37 3.93 11.19
C ARG A 51 16.68 4.89 10.04
N SER A 52 17.96 5.01 9.69
CA SER A 52 18.51 6.01 8.78
C SER A 52 18.28 5.74 7.29
N PHE A 53 17.67 4.61 6.93
CA PHE A 53 17.39 4.23 5.55
C PHE A 53 15.98 3.67 5.38
N LEU A 54 15.54 3.61 4.13
CA LEU A 54 14.26 3.06 3.70
C LEU A 54 14.42 2.28 2.40
N PHE A 55 13.74 1.14 2.31
CA PHE A 55 13.46 0.48 1.04
C PHE A 55 12.32 1.22 0.35
N VAL A 56 12.63 1.91 -0.74
CA VAL A 56 11.65 2.65 -1.53
C VAL A 56 11.04 1.71 -2.55
N SER A 57 9.85 1.20 -2.25
CA SER A 57 9.15 0.27 -3.15
C SER A 57 8.86 0.90 -4.52
N LYS A 58 9.21 0.16 -5.58
CA LYS A 58 8.90 0.47 -6.99
C LYS A 58 7.60 -0.16 -7.46
N VAL A 59 6.86 -0.83 -6.58
CA VAL A 59 5.66 -1.60 -6.94
C VAL A 59 4.41 -1.17 -6.20
N LEU A 60 4.53 -0.32 -5.18
CA LEU A 60 3.39 0.11 -4.35
C LEU A 60 2.80 1.46 -4.74
N GLY A 61 3.52 2.27 -5.54
CA GLY A 61 3.08 3.63 -5.86
C GLY A 61 3.16 4.59 -4.67
N LYS A 62 3.81 4.22 -3.56
CA LYS A 62 3.83 5.07 -2.34
C LYS A 62 4.78 6.25 -2.41
N HIS A 63 5.95 6.05 -3.03
CA HIS A 63 7.02 7.04 -3.09
C HIS A 63 7.49 7.30 -4.53
N ILE A 64 7.34 6.31 -5.40
CA ILE A 64 7.68 6.38 -6.82
C ILE A 64 6.37 6.15 -7.60
N PRO A 65 6.04 7.00 -8.59
CA PRO A 65 4.92 6.74 -9.49
C PRO A 65 5.10 5.43 -10.26
N ILE A 66 4.06 4.62 -10.35
CA ILE A 66 4.06 3.31 -11.03
C ILE A 66 2.97 3.24 -12.08
N ALA A 67 3.04 2.25 -12.99
CA ALA A 67 1.84 1.86 -13.72
C ALA A 67 0.82 1.26 -12.72
N PRO A 68 -0.49 1.56 -12.81
CA PRO A 68 -1.48 1.04 -11.88
C PRO A 68 -1.51 -0.50 -11.82
N SER A 69 -1.28 -1.16 -12.96
CA SER A 69 -1.20 -2.62 -13.06
C SER A 69 -0.08 -3.21 -12.21
N THR A 70 1.06 -2.52 -12.02
CA THR A 70 2.22 -3.04 -11.29
C THR A 70 1.85 -3.44 -9.85
N GLY A 71 1.16 -2.56 -9.11
CA GLY A 71 0.76 -2.86 -7.72
C GLY A 71 -0.32 -3.93 -7.62
N LEU A 72 -1.25 -3.95 -8.57
CA LEU A 72 -2.31 -4.97 -8.65
C LEU A 72 -1.72 -6.37 -8.93
N VAL A 73 -0.82 -6.47 -9.92
CA VAL A 73 -0.14 -7.72 -10.27
C VAL A 73 0.81 -8.17 -9.15
N CYS A 74 1.45 -7.24 -8.44
CA CYS A 74 2.28 -7.59 -7.28
C CYS A 74 1.48 -8.34 -6.20
N GLY A 75 0.26 -7.87 -5.88
CA GLY A 75 -0.65 -8.58 -4.98
C GLY A 75 -1.05 -9.96 -5.50
N ALA A 76 -1.33 -10.08 -6.80
CA ALA A 76 -1.65 -11.36 -7.44
C ALA A 76 -0.45 -12.34 -7.42
N LEU A 77 0.78 -11.87 -7.63
CA LEU A 77 1.99 -12.70 -7.51
C LEU A 77 2.20 -13.22 -6.09
N LEU A 78 1.92 -12.39 -5.07
CA LEU A 78 1.95 -12.85 -3.68
C LEU A 78 0.89 -13.94 -3.41
N ALA A 79 -0.30 -13.82 -3.99
CA ALA A 79 -1.34 -14.84 -3.89
C ALA A 79 -0.96 -16.15 -4.62
N ASP A 80 -0.29 -16.05 -5.77
CA ASP A 80 0.29 -17.21 -6.47
C ASP A 80 1.34 -17.92 -5.60
N ARG A 81 2.25 -17.15 -4.98
CA ARG A 81 3.24 -17.67 -4.03
C ARG A 81 2.59 -18.35 -2.84
N PHE A 82 1.59 -17.72 -2.24
CA PHE A 82 0.85 -18.26 -1.10
C PHE A 82 0.19 -19.59 -1.45
N LEU A 83 -0.48 -19.66 -2.59
CA LEU A 83 -1.16 -20.88 -3.03
C LEU A 83 -0.17 -22.04 -3.24
N LEU A 84 0.99 -21.75 -3.84
CA LEU A 84 2.02 -22.76 -4.06
C LEU A 84 2.72 -23.19 -2.76
N GLU A 85 3.17 -22.23 -1.94
CA GLU A 85 4.02 -22.51 -0.78
C GLU A 85 3.24 -23.02 0.43
N VAL A 86 2.08 -22.43 0.69
CA VAL A 86 1.28 -22.74 1.89
C VAL A 86 0.25 -23.81 1.60
N LYS A 87 -0.37 -23.78 0.40
CA LYS A 87 -1.46 -24.70 0.05
C LYS A 87 -1.01 -25.86 -0.85
N GLY A 88 0.19 -25.80 -1.43
CA GLY A 88 0.70 -26.85 -2.32
C GLY A 88 -0.04 -26.93 -3.65
N GLU A 89 -0.73 -25.85 -4.06
CA GLU A 89 -1.56 -25.79 -5.26
C GLU A 89 -0.93 -24.82 -6.29
N ALA A 90 -0.84 -25.24 -7.55
CA ALA A 90 -0.38 -24.36 -8.63
C ALA A 90 -1.56 -23.56 -9.20
N SER A 91 -1.41 -22.24 -9.33
CA SER A 91 -2.46 -21.39 -9.93
C SER A 91 -2.60 -21.58 -11.45
N GLY A 92 -1.53 -22.01 -12.11
CA GLY A 92 -1.41 -21.97 -13.58
C GLY A 92 -1.24 -20.56 -14.16
N LYS A 93 -1.11 -19.53 -13.32
CA LYS A 93 -1.00 -18.12 -13.72
C LYS A 93 0.40 -17.52 -13.55
N THR A 94 1.35 -18.24 -12.93
CA THR A 94 2.70 -17.73 -12.59
C THR A 94 3.39 -17.02 -13.76
N ASP A 95 3.52 -17.66 -14.92
CA ASP A 95 4.23 -17.08 -16.08
C ASP A 95 3.52 -15.83 -16.60
N THR A 96 2.18 -15.84 -16.65
CA THR A 96 1.40 -14.69 -17.11
C THR A 96 1.48 -13.49 -16.17
N LEU A 97 1.45 -13.75 -14.86
CA LEU A 97 1.58 -12.71 -13.83
C LEU A 97 2.99 -12.13 -13.83
N LEU A 98 4.03 -12.98 -13.95
CA LEU A 98 5.41 -12.53 -14.00
C LEU A 98 5.68 -11.69 -15.25
N SER A 99 5.15 -12.11 -16.40
CA SER A 99 5.25 -11.35 -17.66
C SER A 99 4.62 -9.96 -17.53
N ALA A 100 3.43 -9.87 -16.94
CA ALA A 100 2.73 -8.60 -16.72
C ALA A 100 3.41 -7.73 -15.65
N PHE A 101 4.02 -8.34 -14.63
CA PHE A 101 4.78 -7.62 -13.61
C PHE A 101 6.02 -6.95 -14.18
N LEU A 102 6.78 -7.68 -15.02
CA LEU A 102 7.99 -7.17 -15.67
C LEU A 102 7.70 -6.24 -16.85
N ASN A 103 6.50 -6.34 -17.45
CA ASN A 103 6.05 -5.50 -18.56
C ASN A 103 4.67 -4.88 -18.23
N PRO A 104 4.60 -3.78 -17.46
CA PRO A 104 3.33 -3.27 -16.95
C PRO A 104 2.29 -2.82 -18.00
N SER A 105 2.70 -2.63 -19.26
CA SER A 105 1.81 -2.37 -20.39
C SER A 105 1.06 -3.61 -20.87
N GLN A 106 1.49 -4.81 -20.48
CA GLN A 106 0.84 -6.05 -20.83
C GLN A 106 -0.42 -6.26 -19.98
N HIS A 107 -1.54 -6.51 -20.65
CA HIS A 107 -2.78 -6.88 -19.97
C HIS A 107 -2.63 -8.24 -19.25
N TYR A 108 -3.24 -8.34 -18.06
CA TYR A 108 -3.32 -9.59 -17.31
C TYR A 108 -4.78 -9.87 -16.92
N ASP A 109 -5.08 -11.16 -16.76
CA ASP A 109 -6.39 -11.59 -16.28
C ASP A 109 -6.53 -11.32 -14.78
N GLU A 110 -7.38 -10.35 -14.46
CA GLU A 110 -7.67 -9.91 -13.09
C GLU A 110 -8.61 -10.87 -12.32
N ASP A 111 -9.08 -11.95 -12.95
CA ASP A 111 -9.97 -12.90 -12.28
C ASP A 111 -9.28 -13.65 -11.15
N ALA A 112 -10.01 -13.73 -10.03
CA ALA A 112 -9.65 -14.51 -8.86
C ALA A 112 -9.39 -15.98 -9.23
N PHE A 113 -8.27 -16.51 -8.75
CA PHE A 113 -7.79 -17.86 -9.06
C PHE A 113 -7.59 -18.74 -7.82
N VAL A 114 -7.60 -18.15 -6.62
CA VAL A 114 -7.64 -18.90 -5.37
C VAL A 114 -9.07 -19.36 -5.12
N SER A 115 -9.26 -20.69 -5.20
CA SER A 115 -10.59 -21.32 -5.11
C SER A 115 -11.24 -21.12 -3.73
N SER A 116 -12.56 -21.24 -3.68
CA SER A 116 -13.37 -21.00 -2.47
C SER A 116 -13.16 -22.03 -1.37
N LYS A 117 -12.41 -23.11 -1.65
CA LYS A 117 -11.86 -24.03 -0.66
C LYS A 117 -11.03 -23.28 0.39
N TRP A 118 -10.31 -22.25 -0.04
CA TRP A 118 -9.53 -21.38 0.84
C TRP A 118 -10.33 -20.11 1.10
N ASN A 119 -10.73 -19.92 2.35
CA ASN A 119 -11.57 -18.80 2.79
C ASN A 119 -10.91 -18.13 4.01
N PRO A 120 -9.84 -17.35 3.83
CA PRO A 120 -9.13 -16.71 4.94
C PRO A 120 -9.78 -15.38 5.37
N VAL A 121 -9.34 -14.89 6.53
CA VAL A 121 -9.46 -13.47 6.93
C VAL A 121 -8.11 -12.80 6.62
N ILE A 122 -8.11 -11.81 5.73
CA ILE A 122 -6.91 -11.13 5.24
C ILE A 122 -6.85 -9.73 5.85
N ILE A 123 -5.71 -9.36 6.41
CA ILE A 123 -5.49 -8.10 7.11
C ILE A 123 -4.31 -7.37 6.47
N GLY A 124 -4.59 -6.27 5.77
CA GLY A 124 -3.55 -5.37 5.25
C GLY A 124 -3.06 -4.37 6.30
N PHE A 125 -1.77 -4.08 6.35
CA PHE A 125 -1.22 -3.14 7.32
C PHE A 125 -1.12 -1.71 6.79
N ALA A 126 -1.53 -0.77 7.63
CA ALA A 126 -1.42 0.65 7.34
C ALA A 126 -0.03 1.17 7.65
N GLU A 127 0.54 2.05 6.83
CA GLU A 127 -0.14 2.76 5.75
C GLU A 127 0.09 2.10 4.38
N THR A 128 1.30 1.63 4.12
CA THR A 128 1.80 1.24 2.80
C THR A 128 1.15 -0.03 2.25
N ALA A 129 0.86 -1.01 3.11
CA ALA A 129 0.38 -2.33 2.68
C ALA A 129 -1.16 -2.41 2.57
N THR A 130 -1.88 -1.30 2.74
CA THR A 130 -3.33 -1.23 2.52
C THR A 130 -3.69 -1.66 1.10
N ALA A 131 -3.12 -1.01 0.08
CA ALA A 131 -3.34 -1.37 -1.32
C ALA A 131 -2.79 -2.74 -1.70
N LEU A 132 -1.65 -3.13 -1.14
CA LEU A 132 -1.05 -4.45 -1.37
C LEU A 132 -1.97 -5.57 -0.86
N GLY A 133 -2.47 -5.43 0.38
CA GLY A 133 -3.38 -6.40 0.99
C GLY A 133 -4.68 -6.54 0.22
N HIS A 134 -5.23 -5.43 -0.28
CA HIS A 134 -6.45 -5.46 -1.10
C HIS A 134 -6.18 -6.10 -2.48
N ALA A 135 -5.06 -5.76 -3.11
CA ALA A 135 -4.64 -6.40 -4.37
C ALA A 135 -4.41 -7.91 -4.21
N PHE A 136 -3.79 -8.34 -3.12
CA PHE A 136 -3.63 -9.75 -2.75
C PHE A 136 -5.00 -10.43 -2.57
N PHE A 137 -5.92 -9.79 -1.85
CA PHE A 137 -7.27 -10.30 -1.62
C PHE A 137 -8.07 -10.50 -2.91
N ASN A 138 -7.87 -9.67 -3.94
CA ASN A 138 -8.57 -9.84 -5.23
C ASN A 138 -8.36 -11.20 -5.88
N ALA A 139 -7.26 -11.89 -5.56
CA ALA A 139 -7.01 -13.22 -6.09
C ALA A 139 -7.95 -14.30 -5.52
N PHE A 140 -8.72 -14.00 -4.48
CA PHE A 140 -9.55 -14.95 -3.74
C PHE A 140 -11.01 -14.93 -4.17
N THR A 141 -11.56 -16.11 -4.46
CA THR A 141 -13.00 -16.28 -4.78
C THR A 141 -13.88 -16.31 -3.53
N ALA A 142 -13.31 -16.61 -2.36
CA ALA A 142 -13.95 -16.54 -1.05
C ALA A 142 -12.94 -16.04 -0.01
N GLY A 143 -13.41 -15.34 1.01
CA GLY A 143 -12.56 -14.69 1.99
C GLY A 143 -13.12 -13.35 2.42
N ASP A 144 -12.55 -12.83 3.47
CA ASP A 144 -12.87 -11.54 4.07
C ASP A 144 -11.60 -10.72 4.20
N TYR A 145 -11.65 -9.44 3.86
CA TYR A 145 -10.51 -8.52 3.90
C TYR A 145 -10.84 -7.26 4.66
N PHE A 146 -9.91 -6.84 5.51
CA PHE A 146 -9.87 -5.47 6.01
C PHE A 146 -8.43 -4.99 6.13
N HIS A 147 -8.23 -3.70 6.37
CA HIS A 147 -6.92 -3.18 6.73
C HIS A 147 -6.96 -2.47 8.08
N THR A 148 -5.83 -2.48 8.77
CA THR A 148 -5.65 -1.58 9.91
C THR A 148 -5.62 -0.13 9.44
N THR A 149 -5.86 0.82 10.33
CA THR A 149 -5.73 2.25 10.04
C THR A 149 -5.11 2.99 11.21
N ARG A 150 -4.39 4.06 10.92
CA ARG A 150 -3.88 5.02 11.91
C ARG A 150 -4.90 6.10 12.25
N GLU A 151 -5.98 6.20 11.46
CA GLU A 151 -7.07 7.16 11.68
C GLU A 151 -7.91 6.77 12.91
N GLN A 152 -8.22 7.77 13.72
CA GLN A 152 -9.25 7.67 14.72
C GLN A 152 -10.58 8.12 14.11
N ILE A 153 -11.54 7.20 14.00
CA ILE A 153 -12.88 7.51 13.51
C ILE A 153 -13.76 7.83 14.71
N ALA A 154 -14.37 9.01 14.69
CA ALA A 154 -15.33 9.42 15.72
C ALA A 154 -16.48 8.39 15.80
N ASP A 155 -16.96 8.13 17.01
CA ASP A 155 -18.11 7.27 17.29
C ASP A 155 -18.01 5.80 16.86
N LYS A 156 -16.81 5.31 16.50
CA LYS A 156 -16.54 3.88 16.28
C LYS A 156 -15.47 3.36 17.24
N GLU A 157 -15.80 2.29 17.96
CA GLU A 157 -14.83 1.57 18.76
C GLU A 157 -14.00 0.64 17.89
N SER A 158 -12.69 0.69 18.09
CA SER A 158 -11.77 -0.24 17.44
C SER A 158 -11.84 -1.59 18.15
N ILE A 159 -12.22 -2.65 17.44
CA ILE A 159 -12.35 -4.00 18.02
C ILE A 159 -10.97 -4.54 18.42
N ILE A 160 -9.93 -4.21 17.65
CA ILE A 160 -8.57 -4.65 17.90
C ILE A 160 -7.61 -3.47 17.75
N ASN A 161 -6.90 -3.17 18.83
CA ASN A 161 -5.81 -2.20 18.83
C ASN A 161 -4.48 -2.94 18.84
N PHE A 162 -3.60 -2.61 17.89
CA PHE A 162 -2.24 -3.11 17.87
C PHE A 162 -1.27 -1.97 18.18
N GLU A 163 -0.47 -2.13 19.22
CA GLU A 163 0.55 -1.15 19.59
C GLU A 163 1.91 -1.57 19.00
N GLU A 164 2.57 -0.66 18.29
CA GLU A 164 3.95 -0.88 17.81
C GLU A 164 4.96 -0.49 18.91
N GLU A 165 5.94 -1.36 19.21
CA GLU A 165 6.92 -1.17 20.30
C GLU A 165 7.88 0.02 20.13
N HIS A 166 7.86 0.74 18.99
CA HIS A 166 8.91 1.70 18.62
C HIS A 166 8.46 3.11 18.20
N SER A 167 7.24 3.53 18.51
CA SER A 167 6.83 4.92 18.38
C SER A 167 5.90 5.30 19.54
N HIS A 168 6.18 6.43 20.19
CA HIS A 168 5.40 6.92 21.34
C HIS A 168 3.95 7.35 20.98
N ALA A 169 3.38 7.00 19.81
CA ALA A 169 2.06 7.49 19.40
C ALA A 169 1.31 6.76 18.24
N THR A 170 1.63 5.54 17.77
CA THR A 170 0.85 4.94 16.66
C THR A 170 0.27 3.56 16.98
N SER A 171 -0.96 3.56 17.48
CA SER A 171 -1.82 2.38 17.48
C SER A 171 -2.42 2.15 16.09
N HIS A 172 -2.34 0.91 15.61
CA HIS A 172 -3.14 0.43 14.49
C HIS A 172 -4.54 0.08 15.02
N ARG A 173 -5.57 0.57 14.34
CA ARG A 173 -6.98 0.37 14.71
C ARG A 173 -7.70 -0.44 13.63
N THR A 174 -8.79 -1.11 14.00
CA THR A 174 -9.65 -1.86 13.08
C THR A 174 -11.12 -1.54 13.34
N TYR A 175 -11.89 -1.26 12.28
CA TYR A 175 -13.30 -0.85 12.38
C TYR A 175 -14.21 -1.84 11.65
N ILE A 176 -14.00 -3.13 11.89
CA ILE A 176 -14.81 -4.23 11.36
C ILE A 176 -15.92 -4.63 12.33
N GLU A 177 -16.87 -5.43 11.86
CA GLU A 177 -17.79 -6.16 12.75
C GLU A 177 -17.10 -7.38 13.35
N LYS A 178 -17.43 -7.71 14.61
CA LYS A 178 -16.77 -8.80 15.36
C LYS A 178 -16.85 -10.14 14.62
N ASP A 179 -17.99 -10.47 14.02
CA ASP A 179 -18.23 -11.75 13.34
C ASP A 179 -17.25 -12.01 12.17
N MET A 180 -16.69 -10.94 11.58
CA MET A 180 -15.70 -11.04 10.51
C MET A 180 -14.42 -11.72 10.98
N ILE A 181 -14.04 -11.53 12.25
CA ILE A 181 -12.88 -12.14 12.88
C ILE A 181 -13.22 -13.20 13.94
N ASP A 182 -14.46 -13.28 14.44
CA ASP A 182 -14.88 -14.30 15.40
C ASP A 182 -15.28 -15.62 14.70
N ASN A 183 -14.27 -16.31 14.18
CA ASN A 183 -14.39 -17.58 13.48
C ASN A 183 -13.06 -18.36 13.59
N ASN A 184 -12.94 -19.53 12.96
CA ASN A 184 -11.72 -20.36 13.01
C ASN A 184 -10.93 -20.38 11.69
N ARG A 185 -11.22 -19.46 10.76
CA ARG A 185 -10.56 -19.40 9.45
C ARG A 185 -9.13 -18.87 9.58
N GLU A 186 -8.22 -19.33 8.74
CA GLU A 186 -6.84 -18.83 8.69
C GLU A 186 -6.80 -17.30 8.62
N ILE A 187 -5.85 -16.71 9.34
CA ILE A 187 -5.57 -15.27 9.27
C ILE A 187 -4.32 -15.04 8.44
N ILE A 188 -4.43 -14.19 7.43
CA ILE A 188 -3.31 -13.77 6.57
C ILE A 188 -3.02 -12.30 6.85
N LEU A 189 -1.82 -12.01 7.34
CA LEU A 189 -1.31 -10.66 7.57
C LEU A 189 -0.49 -10.24 6.35
N VAL A 190 -0.80 -9.07 5.77
CA VAL A 190 -0.10 -8.56 4.58
C VAL A 190 0.62 -7.25 4.92
N ASP A 191 1.92 -7.24 4.73
CA ASP A 191 2.80 -6.09 4.92
C ASP A 191 3.66 -5.84 3.67
N ASP A 192 4.33 -4.69 3.56
CA ASP A 192 5.25 -4.43 2.45
C ASP A 192 6.62 -5.11 2.66
N GLU A 193 7.14 -5.02 3.88
CA GLU A 193 8.42 -5.64 4.28
C GLU A 193 8.35 -6.29 5.65
N ILE A 194 9.18 -7.32 5.87
CA ILE A 194 9.42 -7.88 7.20
C ILE A 194 10.90 -7.68 7.54
N THR A 195 11.19 -7.04 8.68
CA THR A 195 12.57 -6.85 9.16
C THR A 195 12.87 -7.72 10.39
N THR A 196 12.35 -7.35 11.55
CA THR A 196 12.40 -8.20 12.76
C THR A 196 11.21 -9.15 12.82
N GLY A 197 10.07 -8.75 12.24
CA GLY A 197 8.80 -9.48 12.34
C GLY A 197 8.09 -9.34 13.70
N LYS A 198 8.60 -8.50 14.60
CA LYS A 198 7.95 -8.22 15.90
C LYS A 198 6.52 -7.72 15.77
N THR A 199 6.25 -6.85 14.80
CA THR A 199 4.88 -6.36 14.51
C THR A 199 3.94 -7.53 14.24
N ALA A 200 4.32 -8.46 13.35
CA ALA A 200 3.53 -9.64 13.07
C ALA A 200 3.35 -10.54 14.30
N ILE A 201 4.42 -10.80 15.07
CA ILE A 201 4.36 -11.58 16.32
C ILE A 201 3.37 -10.98 17.32
N ASN A 202 3.46 -9.67 17.58
CA ASN A 202 2.62 -8.99 18.55
C ASN A 202 1.15 -8.98 18.10
N ILE A 203 0.90 -8.81 16.81
CA ILE A 203 -0.43 -8.90 16.22
C ILE A 203 -0.99 -10.31 16.34
N ILE A 204 -0.20 -11.35 16.01
CA ILE A 204 -0.61 -12.75 16.16
C ILE A 204 -0.96 -13.02 17.62
N LYS A 205 -0.13 -12.61 18.59
CA LYS A 205 -0.43 -12.79 20.02
C LYS A 205 -1.73 -12.10 20.43
N SER A 206 -1.92 -10.84 20.04
CA SER A 206 -3.12 -10.04 20.36
C SER A 206 -4.39 -10.66 19.79
N ILE A 207 -4.35 -11.06 18.52
CA ILE A 207 -5.47 -11.75 17.87
C ILE A 207 -5.70 -13.10 18.55
N HIS A 208 -4.67 -13.91 18.75
CA HIS A 208 -4.80 -15.27 19.28
C HIS A 208 -5.39 -15.31 20.69
N GLN A 209 -5.12 -14.28 21.51
CA GLN A 209 -5.68 -14.15 22.86
C GLN A 209 -7.21 -14.03 22.86
N GLN A 210 -7.79 -13.41 21.84
CA GLN A 210 -9.24 -13.16 21.74
C GLN A 210 -9.94 -14.08 20.74
N PHE A 211 -9.27 -14.35 19.63
CA PHE A 211 -9.73 -15.09 18.46
C PHE A 211 -8.65 -16.10 18.06
N PRO A 212 -8.50 -17.21 18.81
CA PRO A 212 -7.46 -18.20 18.54
C PRO A 212 -7.61 -18.79 17.13
N ARG A 213 -6.47 -19.14 16.53
CA ARG A 213 -6.37 -19.84 15.24
C ARG A 213 -5.38 -20.97 15.34
N THR A 214 -5.53 -21.97 14.48
CA THR A 214 -4.53 -23.02 14.29
C THR A 214 -3.45 -22.60 13.29
N GLN A 215 -3.75 -21.66 12.40
CA GLN A 215 -2.86 -21.25 11.31
C GLN A 215 -2.89 -19.73 11.12
N TYR A 216 -1.70 -19.15 10.95
CA TYR A 216 -1.46 -17.79 10.51
C TYR A 216 -0.51 -17.82 9.31
N THR A 217 -0.66 -16.85 8.41
CA THR A 217 0.29 -16.61 7.33
C THR A 217 0.68 -15.14 7.32
N VAL A 218 1.97 -14.84 7.19
CA VAL A 218 2.48 -13.49 6.98
C VAL A 218 3.00 -13.39 5.55
N VAL A 219 2.48 -12.41 4.81
CA VAL A 219 2.80 -12.17 3.40
C VAL A 219 3.48 -10.82 3.28
N SER A 220 4.62 -10.75 2.60
CA SER A 220 5.29 -9.49 2.30
C SER A 220 5.99 -9.49 0.95
N ILE A 221 6.28 -8.31 0.40
CA ILE A 221 7.11 -8.23 -0.81
C ILE A 221 8.53 -8.68 -0.45
N LEU A 222 9.08 -8.13 0.64
CA LEU A 222 10.45 -8.33 1.10
C LEU A 222 10.46 -8.98 2.50
N ASP A 223 11.35 -9.95 2.72
CA ASP A 223 11.61 -10.52 4.05
C ASP A 223 13.12 -10.50 4.36
N TRP A 224 13.50 -9.66 5.31
CA TRP A 224 14.88 -9.40 5.73
C TRP A 224 15.22 -10.02 7.09
N ARG A 225 14.38 -10.94 7.60
CA ARG A 225 14.61 -11.56 8.91
C ARG A 225 15.89 -12.37 8.94
N THR A 226 16.69 -12.13 9.97
CA THR A 226 17.84 -12.96 10.31
C THR A 226 17.40 -14.34 10.83
N ALA A 227 18.35 -15.24 11.02
CA ALA A 227 18.07 -16.56 11.59
C ALA A 227 17.48 -16.45 13.01
N GLU A 228 17.92 -15.47 13.79
CA GLU A 228 17.41 -15.18 15.14
C GLU A 228 15.94 -14.76 15.09
N HIS A 229 15.58 -13.82 14.22
CA HIS A 229 14.19 -13.39 14.06
C HIS A 229 13.29 -14.51 13.54
N LYS A 230 13.77 -15.36 12.63
CA LYS A 230 13.00 -16.55 12.19
C LYS A 230 12.75 -17.52 13.35
N LYS A 231 13.72 -17.70 14.24
CA LYS A 231 13.56 -18.53 15.45
C LYS A 231 12.52 -17.96 16.43
N GLU A 232 12.32 -16.64 16.48
CA GLU A 232 11.25 -16.05 17.29
C GLU A 232 9.85 -16.49 16.82
N PHE A 233 9.65 -16.68 15.52
CA PHE A 233 8.40 -17.24 14.98
C PHE A 233 8.23 -18.71 15.36
N GLU A 234 9.29 -19.52 15.27
CA GLU A 234 9.25 -20.94 15.69
C GLU A 234 8.96 -21.10 17.20
N LEU A 235 9.45 -20.16 18.01
CA LEU A 235 9.14 -20.12 19.44
C LEU A 235 7.67 -19.77 19.68
N LEU A 236 7.13 -18.82 18.92
CA LEU A 236 5.72 -18.46 18.98
C LEU A 236 4.80 -19.62 18.57
N GLU A 237 5.15 -20.35 17.51
CA GLU A 237 4.43 -21.56 17.08
C GLU A 237 4.33 -22.58 18.21
N LYS A 238 5.43 -22.81 18.94
CA LYS A 238 5.47 -23.73 20.09
C LYS A 238 4.70 -23.18 21.30
N GLU A 239 4.82 -21.87 21.57
CA GLU A 239 4.13 -21.19 22.68
C GLU A 239 2.61 -21.30 22.54
N LEU A 240 2.08 -21.06 21.34
CA LEU A 240 0.64 -21.02 21.06
C LEU A 240 0.08 -22.33 20.47
N ASN A 241 0.94 -23.30 20.15
CA ASN A 241 0.58 -24.54 19.46
C ASN A 241 -0.16 -24.28 18.13
N ILE A 242 0.45 -23.45 17.28
CA ILE A 242 -0.06 -23.00 15.98
C ILE A 242 0.99 -23.21 14.88
N SER A 243 0.58 -23.04 13.62
CA SER A 243 1.51 -22.90 12.49
C SER A 243 1.53 -21.46 11.97
N ILE A 244 2.72 -20.95 11.67
CA ILE A 244 2.94 -19.63 11.08
C ILE A 244 3.74 -19.79 9.78
N HIS A 245 3.10 -19.51 8.66
CA HIS A 245 3.76 -19.47 7.36
C HIS A 245 4.25 -18.06 7.05
N CYS A 246 5.36 -17.95 6.33
CA CYS A 246 5.87 -16.67 5.85
C CYS A 246 6.11 -16.76 4.34
N VAL A 247 5.49 -15.88 3.57
CA VAL A 247 5.51 -15.88 2.11
C VAL A 247 6.06 -14.55 1.63
N SER A 248 7.09 -14.58 0.79
CA SER A 248 7.59 -13.37 0.14
C SER A 248 7.98 -13.56 -1.33
N LEU A 249 8.06 -12.44 -2.06
CA LEU A 249 8.62 -12.40 -3.42
C LEU A 249 10.15 -12.49 -3.38
N MET A 250 10.77 -11.88 -2.37
CA MET A 250 12.22 -11.90 -2.17
C MET A 250 12.53 -11.97 -0.68
N SER A 251 13.55 -12.76 -0.31
CA SER A 251 14.05 -12.76 1.07
C SER A 251 15.57 -12.84 1.15
N GLY A 252 16.10 -12.29 2.23
CA GLY A 252 17.53 -12.14 2.41
C GLY A 252 17.91 -11.66 3.81
N THR A 253 19.14 -11.21 3.92
CA THR A 253 19.65 -10.55 5.12
C THR A 253 20.27 -9.22 4.74
N ILE A 254 20.18 -8.26 5.66
CA ILE A 254 20.75 -6.93 5.50
C ILE A 254 21.71 -6.63 6.63
N SER A 255 22.82 -5.98 6.32
CA SER A 255 23.75 -5.41 7.29
C SER A 255 23.96 -3.94 6.97
N VAL A 256 23.90 -3.09 7.99
CA VAL A 256 24.00 -1.64 7.84
C VAL A 256 25.29 -1.18 8.49
N ASN A 257 26.15 -0.56 7.68
CA ASN A 257 27.45 -0.03 8.08
C ASN A 257 27.46 1.49 7.88
N GLY A 258 27.71 2.23 8.95
CA GLY A 258 27.70 3.70 8.96
C GLY A 258 26.40 4.30 9.51
N SER A 259 26.29 5.62 9.45
CA SER A 259 25.12 6.35 9.91
C SER A 259 25.02 7.67 9.16
N VAL A 260 23.82 8.04 8.72
CA VAL A 260 23.55 9.38 8.19
C VAL A 260 22.82 10.16 9.28
N ASN A 261 23.38 11.29 9.70
CA ASN A 261 22.69 12.22 10.59
C ASN A 261 22.14 13.35 9.72
N LEU A 262 20.88 13.18 9.32
CA LEU A 262 20.16 14.16 8.50
C LEU A 262 19.22 14.94 9.40
N ASP A 263 19.28 16.26 9.27
CA ASP A 263 18.36 17.18 9.92
C ASP A 263 17.34 17.67 8.90
N GLU A 264 16.08 17.83 9.31
CA GLU A 264 14.98 18.30 8.44
C GLU A 264 15.31 19.65 7.78
N GLU A 265 16.04 20.53 8.47
CA GLU A 265 16.45 21.85 7.97
C GLU A 265 17.40 21.76 6.75
N SER A 266 18.09 20.64 6.58
CA SER A 266 18.99 20.42 5.45
C SER A 266 18.28 19.86 4.21
N ALA A 267 17.05 19.35 4.37
CA ALA A 267 16.26 18.82 3.28
C ALA A 267 15.72 19.95 2.40
N LYS A 268 15.89 19.80 1.08
CA LYS A 268 15.35 20.74 0.10
C LYS A 268 14.00 20.24 -0.39
N TYR A 269 12.95 20.88 0.09
CA TYR A 269 11.58 20.66 -0.38
C TYR A 269 11.23 21.66 -1.47
N GLU A 270 10.35 21.24 -2.37
CA GLU A 270 9.71 22.13 -3.34
C GLU A 270 8.77 23.08 -2.59
N THR A 271 8.98 24.38 -2.76
CA THR A 271 8.22 25.43 -2.05
C THR A 271 7.53 26.41 -3.00
N GLU A 272 7.82 26.32 -4.31
CA GLU A 272 7.16 27.14 -5.31
C GLU A 272 5.65 26.88 -5.31
N ARG A 273 4.89 27.95 -5.34
CA ARG A 273 3.43 27.94 -5.33
C ARG A 273 2.95 28.79 -6.48
N ASN A 274 2.07 28.21 -7.29
CA ASN A 274 1.43 28.92 -8.38
C ASN A 274 -0.08 28.99 -8.12
N GLU A 275 -0.72 30.05 -8.60
CA GLU A 275 -2.17 30.02 -8.78
C GLU A 275 -2.47 29.10 -9.97
N GLY A 276 -3.29 28.08 -9.74
CA GLY A 276 -3.66 27.10 -10.75
C GLY A 276 -5.16 27.11 -11.02
N THR A 277 -5.55 26.50 -12.15
CA THR A 277 -6.96 26.14 -12.37
C THR A 277 -7.21 24.75 -11.79
N TYR A 278 -8.18 24.66 -10.90
CA TYR A 278 -8.55 23.42 -10.21
C TYR A 278 -9.96 22.99 -10.63
N HIS A 279 -10.12 21.74 -11.03
CA HIS A 279 -11.42 21.17 -11.39
C HIS A 279 -11.85 20.17 -10.32
N PHE A 280 -12.99 20.42 -9.68
CA PHE A 280 -13.53 19.50 -8.68
C PHE A 280 -14.51 18.52 -9.34
N ILE A 281 -14.36 17.24 -9.01
CA ILE A 281 -15.14 16.14 -9.56
C ILE A 281 -15.70 15.34 -8.37
N ASN A 282 -17.00 15.46 -8.13
CA ASN A 282 -17.71 14.65 -7.15
C ASN A 282 -18.33 13.42 -7.85
N ILE A 283 -17.77 12.24 -7.61
CA ILE A 283 -18.22 11.01 -8.25
C ILE A 283 -19.62 10.61 -7.81
N GLN A 284 -20.00 10.85 -6.55
CA GLN A 284 -21.34 10.53 -6.05
C GLN A 284 -22.41 11.39 -6.74
N SER A 285 -22.11 12.64 -7.08
CA SER A 285 -23.01 13.51 -7.86
C SER A 285 -23.16 13.04 -9.31
N ILE A 286 -22.06 12.63 -9.94
CA ILE A 286 -22.02 12.29 -11.36
C ILE A 286 -22.55 10.87 -11.62
N LEU A 287 -22.17 9.93 -10.75
CA LEU A 287 -22.51 8.51 -10.83
C LEU A 287 -23.13 8.05 -9.49
N PRO A 288 -24.38 8.42 -9.22
CA PRO A 288 -25.00 8.17 -7.93
C PRO A 288 -25.21 6.68 -7.66
N ASN A 289 -25.08 6.29 -6.39
CA ASN A 289 -25.30 4.93 -5.87
C ASN A 289 -24.36 3.85 -6.43
N GLN A 290 -23.23 4.24 -7.03
CA GLN A 290 -22.22 3.30 -7.51
C GLN A 290 -21.45 2.62 -6.37
N LEU A 291 -21.17 3.35 -5.28
CA LEU A 291 -20.40 2.86 -4.15
C LEU A 291 -21.21 2.98 -2.85
N LYS A 292 -21.16 1.94 -2.02
CA LYS A 292 -21.87 1.93 -0.75
C LYS A 292 -21.16 2.78 0.30
N SER A 293 -21.84 3.80 0.79
CA SER A 293 -21.37 4.65 1.89
C SER A 293 -21.55 3.99 3.25
N ILE A 294 -20.65 4.32 4.18
CA ILE A 294 -20.70 3.97 5.60
C ILE A 294 -20.81 5.29 6.39
N PRO A 295 -21.95 5.54 7.06
CA PRO A 295 -22.13 6.76 7.83
C PRO A 295 -21.02 6.92 8.88
N SER A 296 -20.44 8.11 8.93
CA SER A 296 -19.70 8.58 10.10
C SER A 296 -20.66 9.48 10.86
N THR A 297 -21.15 9.05 12.02
CA THR A 297 -21.69 10.05 12.95
C THR A 297 -20.48 10.77 13.51
N SER A 298 -20.40 12.08 13.31
CA SER A 298 -19.63 12.90 14.23
C SER A 298 -20.65 13.81 14.91
N LEU A 299 -20.71 13.76 16.24
CA LEU A 299 -21.55 14.69 17.01
C LEU A 299 -21.10 16.16 16.87
N ALA A 300 -19.88 16.40 16.37
CA ALA A 300 -19.31 17.73 16.17
C ALA A 300 -19.71 18.37 14.82
N GLU A 301 -19.95 17.57 13.79
CA GLU A 301 -20.37 18.03 12.47
C GLU A 301 -21.49 17.12 11.95
N LYS A 302 -22.74 17.57 12.11
CA LYS A 302 -23.95 16.85 11.67
C LYS A 302 -23.97 16.46 10.18
N ASN A 303 -22.99 16.89 9.38
CA ASN A 303 -22.89 16.73 7.92
C ASN A 303 -21.52 16.20 7.45
N SER A 304 -20.70 15.53 8.28
CA SER A 304 -19.43 14.99 7.77
C SER A 304 -19.69 13.95 6.65
N PRO A 305 -18.98 14.01 5.50
CA PRO A 305 -19.15 13.03 4.44
C PRO A 305 -18.93 11.60 4.95
N SER A 306 -19.71 10.66 4.42
CA SER A 306 -19.62 9.25 4.80
C SER A 306 -18.35 8.60 4.24
N TYR A 307 -17.84 7.58 4.92
CA TYR A 307 -16.76 6.75 4.38
C TYR A 307 -17.28 5.77 3.32
N LEU A 308 -16.40 5.02 2.67
CA LEU A 308 -16.79 4.04 1.64
C LEU A 308 -16.47 2.61 2.09
N GLN A 309 -17.46 1.71 1.94
CA GLN A 309 -17.26 0.29 2.22
C GLN A 309 -16.17 -0.31 1.32
N ALA A 310 -16.13 0.13 0.06
CA ALA A 310 -15.24 -0.38 -0.97
C ALA A 310 -13.74 -0.22 -0.65
N THR A 311 -13.36 0.60 0.34
CA THR A 311 -11.96 0.79 0.78
C THR A 311 -11.36 -0.41 1.49
N GLY A 312 -12.19 -1.32 2.02
CA GLY A 312 -11.74 -2.39 2.88
C GLY A 312 -11.51 -1.98 4.33
N ARG A 313 -11.51 -0.67 4.67
CA ARG A 313 -11.30 -0.20 6.06
C ARG A 313 -12.32 -0.80 7.05
N PHE A 314 -13.54 -1.01 6.59
CA PHE A 314 -14.67 -1.52 7.39
C PHE A 314 -15.05 -2.97 7.07
N GLY A 315 -14.18 -3.69 6.35
CA GLY A 315 -14.41 -5.06 5.96
C GLY A 315 -15.13 -5.24 4.61
N LEU A 316 -14.60 -6.17 3.83
CA LEU A 316 -15.13 -6.62 2.55
C LEU A 316 -15.12 -8.15 2.47
N SER A 317 -16.22 -8.71 2.00
CA SER A 317 -16.23 -10.09 1.49
C SER A 317 -15.77 -10.13 0.04
N ALA A 318 -15.26 -11.28 -0.42
CA ALA A 318 -14.83 -11.45 -1.81
C ALA A 318 -15.97 -11.13 -2.80
N GLN A 319 -17.20 -11.51 -2.44
CA GLN A 319 -18.39 -11.24 -3.23
C GLN A 319 -18.69 -9.72 -3.32
N SER A 320 -18.68 -9.02 -2.19
CA SER A 320 -18.90 -7.56 -2.16
C SER A 320 -17.79 -6.78 -2.85
N ASN A 321 -16.55 -7.26 -2.79
CA ASN A 321 -15.43 -6.64 -3.49
C ASN A 321 -15.62 -6.76 -5.01
N LYS A 322 -15.94 -7.97 -5.50
CA LYS A 322 -16.18 -8.21 -6.93
C LYS A 322 -17.36 -7.39 -7.47
N SER A 323 -18.41 -7.19 -6.67
CA SER A 323 -19.56 -6.36 -7.10
C SER A 323 -19.23 -4.88 -7.30
N ASN A 324 -18.11 -4.37 -6.77
CA ASN A 324 -17.70 -2.98 -6.97
C ASN A 324 -16.96 -2.74 -8.30
N PHE A 325 -16.48 -3.78 -8.99
CA PHE A 325 -15.64 -3.61 -10.18
C PHE A 325 -16.36 -2.94 -11.37
N PRO A 326 -17.65 -3.18 -11.64
CA PRO A 326 -18.38 -2.40 -12.64
C PRO A 326 -18.35 -0.90 -12.35
N ALA A 327 -18.59 -0.49 -11.10
CA ALA A 327 -18.51 0.91 -10.69
C ALA A 327 -17.11 1.49 -10.91
N PHE A 328 -16.06 0.77 -10.54
CA PHE A 328 -14.68 1.23 -10.76
C PHE A 328 -14.36 1.43 -12.25
N ARG A 329 -14.87 0.56 -13.13
CA ARG A 329 -14.70 0.70 -14.58
C ARG A 329 -15.45 1.92 -15.12
N GLU A 330 -16.66 2.16 -14.66
CA GLU A 330 -17.46 3.31 -15.08
C GLU A 330 -16.83 4.63 -14.64
N ILE A 331 -16.35 4.69 -13.39
CA ILE A 331 -15.60 5.84 -12.87
C ILE A 331 -14.31 6.04 -13.67
N GLY A 332 -13.56 4.96 -13.93
CA GLY A 332 -12.31 5.02 -14.71
C GLY A 332 -12.54 5.55 -16.13
N ALA A 333 -13.54 5.04 -16.83
CA ALA A 333 -13.91 5.50 -18.17
C ALA A 333 -14.38 6.96 -18.18
N TYR A 334 -15.13 7.38 -17.15
CA TYR A 334 -15.48 8.79 -16.99
C TYR A 334 -14.23 9.65 -16.80
N LEU A 335 -13.32 9.30 -15.90
CA LEU A 335 -12.12 10.08 -15.64
C LEU A 335 -11.14 10.06 -16.83
N GLU A 336 -11.11 8.99 -17.62
CA GLU A 336 -10.41 8.95 -18.91
C GLU A 336 -10.90 10.07 -19.84
N SER A 337 -12.22 10.27 -19.93
CA SER A 337 -12.81 11.35 -20.75
C SER A 337 -12.47 12.76 -20.25
N GLN A 338 -12.03 12.89 -18.99
CA GLN A 338 -11.63 14.16 -18.38
C GLN A 338 -10.13 14.45 -18.54
N ARG A 339 -9.36 13.56 -19.16
CA ARG A 339 -7.91 13.73 -19.31
C ARG A 339 -7.57 14.94 -20.19
N ALA A 340 -6.57 15.72 -19.78
CA ALA A 340 -6.07 16.88 -20.54
C ALA A 340 -5.00 16.51 -21.58
N GLY A 341 -4.46 15.29 -21.50
CA GLY A 341 -3.37 14.83 -22.36
C GLY A 341 -3.12 13.33 -22.27
N SER A 342 -1.96 12.89 -22.76
CA SER A 342 -1.60 11.48 -22.86
C SER A 342 -0.90 10.93 -21.63
N ARG A 343 -0.41 11.79 -20.73
CA ARG A 343 0.25 11.36 -19.48
C ARG A 343 -0.47 11.92 -18.27
N SER A 344 -1.16 11.05 -17.56
CA SER A 344 -1.98 11.40 -16.39
C SER A 344 -1.43 10.74 -15.14
N LEU A 345 -1.38 11.49 -14.03
CA LEU A 345 -1.04 10.94 -12.72
C LEU A 345 -2.29 10.87 -11.84
N VAL A 346 -2.62 9.68 -11.35
CA VAL A 346 -3.61 9.47 -10.30
C VAL A 346 -2.90 9.44 -8.96
N LEU A 347 -3.24 10.37 -8.07
CA LEU A 347 -2.60 10.56 -6.78
C LEU A 347 -3.59 10.25 -5.65
N GLY A 348 -3.42 9.12 -4.96
CA GLY A 348 -4.14 8.81 -3.72
C GLY A 348 -3.55 9.53 -2.51
N THR A 349 -4.23 9.46 -1.36
CA THR A 349 -3.82 10.17 -0.14
C THR A 349 -3.68 9.23 1.05
N GLY A 350 -2.49 9.20 1.68
CA GLY A 350 -2.26 8.41 2.89
C GLY A 350 -2.59 6.92 2.69
N GLU A 351 -3.54 6.42 3.45
CA GLU A 351 -4.04 5.03 3.38
C GLU A 351 -5.01 4.78 2.20
N PHE A 352 -5.53 5.85 1.58
CA PHE A 352 -6.50 5.76 0.48
C PHE A 352 -5.80 5.47 -0.85
N MET A 353 -5.31 4.23 -0.98
CA MET A 353 -4.43 3.83 -2.07
C MET A 353 -5.09 2.90 -3.10
N TYR A 354 -5.76 1.84 -2.64
CA TYR A 354 -6.26 0.77 -3.52
C TYR A 354 -7.28 1.27 -4.55
N LEU A 355 -8.31 2.00 -4.10
CA LEU A 355 -9.38 2.46 -4.99
C LEU A 355 -8.85 3.40 -6.08
N PRO A 356 -8.08 4.45 -5.75
CA PRO A 356 -7.46 5.29 -6.77
C PRO A 356 -6.60 4.49 -7.75
N MET A 357 -5.78 3.55 -7.26
CA MET A 357 -4.97 2.68 -8.12
C MET A 357 -5.83 1.80 -9.04
N LYS A 358 -6.92 1.22 -8.51
CA LYS A 358 -7.79 0.33 -9.28
C LYS A 358 -8.60 1.10 -10.31
N ILE A 359 -9.10 2.29 -9.97
CA ILE A 359 -9.78 3.18 -10.92
C ILE A 359 -8.79 3.65 -12.00
N ALA A 360 -7.56 3.99 -11.63
CA ALA A 360 -6.50 4.37 -12.57
C ALA A 360 -6.22 3.28 -13.62
N SER A 361 -6.31 2.00 -13.25
CA SER A 361 -6.15 0.89 -14.22
C SER A 361 -7.25 0.83 -15.30
N TYR A 362 -8.35 1.58 -15.12
CA TYR A 362 -9.46 1.69 -16.07
C TYR A 362 -9.50 3.05 -16.78
N MET A 363 -8.46 3.88 -16.66
CA MET A 363 -8.37 5.23 -17.28
C MET A 363 -7.60 5.25 -18.61
N GLY A 364 -7.31 4.07 -19.19
CA GLY A 364 -6.58 3.92 -20.45
C GLY A 364 -5.06 3.96 -20.32
N GLU A 365 -4.37 4.02 -21.46
CA GLU A 365 -2.90 4.05 -21.52
C GLU A 365 -2.31 5.40 -21.08
N GLY A 366 -1.05 5.39 -20.65
CA GLY A 366 -0.33 6.60 -20.21
C GLY A 366 -0.75 7.12 -18.83
N VAL A 367 -1.45 6.29 -18.05
CA VAL A 367 -1.85 6.59 -16.67
C VAL A 367 -0.84 6.00 -15.70
N TYR A 368 -0.47 6.80 -14.71
CA TYR A 368 0.40 6.41 -13.60
C TYR A 368 -0.34 6.56 -12.29
N TYR A 369 0.03 5.75 -11.30
CA TYR A 369 -0.50 5.79 -9.95
C TYR A 369 0.59 6.17 -8.94
N HIS A 370 0.24 7.05 -8.01
CA HIS A 370 1.08 7.44 -6.88
C HIS A 370 0.21 7.73 -5.63
N SER A 371 0.83 7.96 -4.46
CA SER A 371 0.15 8.32 -3.22
C SER A 371 0.99 9.27 -2.39
N THR A 372 0.33 10.12 -1.60
CA THR A 372 0.99 10.86 -0.51
C THR A 372 1.41 9.91 0.61
N THR A 373 2.36 10.33 1.45
CA THR A 373 2.91 9.52 2.57
C THR A 373 3.25 10.38 3.79
N ARG A 374 3.26 9.77 4.97
CA ARG A 374 3.76 10.38 6.22
C ARG A 374 5.26 10.17 6.46
N SER A 375 5.93 9.42 5.59
CA SER A 375 7.34 9.04 5.79
C SER A 375 8.29 10.17 5.38
N PRO A 376 9.08 10.75 6.32
CA PRO A 376 10.04 11.80 6.01
C PRO A 376 11.32 11.21 5.42
N ILE A 377 11.34 11.02 4.10
CA ILE A 377 12.51 10.64 3.32
C ILE A 377 13.28 11.91 2.96
N PHE A 378 14.61 11.86 3.08
CA PHE A 378 15.47 12.94 2.66
C PHE A 378 15.56 13.00 1.13
N PRO A 379 15.15 14.10 0.46
CA PRO A 379 15.22 14.19 -0.99
C PRO A 379 16.66 14.35 -1.49
N CYS A 380 17.05 13.58 -2.51
CA CYS A 380 18.37 13.68 -3.12
C CYS A 380 18.35 13.33 -4.62
N HIS A 381 18.86 14.23 -5.45
CA HIS A 381 18.87 14.08 -6.91
C HIS A 381 20.08 13.25 -7.40
N ASN A 382 20.18 12.00 -6.95
CA ASN A 382 21.17 11.03 -7.40
C ASN A 382 20.51 9.93 -8.24
N GLU A 383 21.24 9.36 -9.19
CA GLU A 383 20.78 8.15 -9.89
C GLU A 383 20.67 6.98 -8.90
N GLY A 384 19.61 6.18 -9.03
CA GLY A 384 19.32 5.04 -8.13
C GLY A 384 18.86 5.41 -6.72
N TYR A 385 18.56 6.68 -6.44
CA TYR A 385 18.01 7.13 -5.17
C TYR A 385 16.49 7.31 -5.25
N GLY A 386 15.77 6.64 -4.35
CA GLY A 386 14.32 6.46 -4.47
C GLY A 386 13.45 7.69 -4.20
N ALA A 387 14.02 8.82 -3.76
CA ALA A 387 13.28 10.06 -3.48
C ALA A 387 14.07 11.28 -3.97
N LYS A 388 13.83 11.71 -5.21
CA LYS A 388 14.65 12.73 -5.89
C LYS A 388 14.26 14.16 -5.54
N ASN A 389 12.98 14.42 -5.45
CA ASN A 389 12.39 15.69 -5.01
C ASN A 389 11.18 15.40 -4.11
N ALA A 390 10.72 16.41 -3.39
CA ALA A 390 9.63 16.26 -2.45
C ALA A 390 8.83 17.55 -2.25
N PHE A 391 7.51 17.42 -2.31
CA PHE A 391 6.57 18.40 -1.80
C PHE A 391 6.24 18.04 -0.35
N MET A 392 6.31 19.02 0.55
CA MET A 392 5.94 18.87 1.96
C MET A 392 4.74 19.79 2.26
N PHE A 393 3.70 19.24 2.87
CA PHE A 393 2.45 19.96 3.12
C PHE A 393 1.69 19.37 4.31
N SER A 394 0.83 20.17 4.94
CA SER A 394 -0.10 19.71 5.97
C SER A 394 -1.23 18.90 5.33
N ASN A 395 -1.58 17.76 5.93
CA ASN A 395 -2.62 16.89 5.40
C ASN A 395 -3.99 17.61 5.39
N PRO A 396 -4.66 17.74 4.23
CA PRO A 396 -5.98 18.40 4.11
C PRO A 396 -7.09 17.80 4.98
N GLN A 397 -6.94 16.56 5.47
CA GLN A 397 -7.90 15.91 6.35
C GLN A 397 -7.57 16.06 7.85
N ASP A 398 -6.30 16.35 8.18
CA ASP A 398 -5.81 16.56 9.55
C ASP A 398 -4.54 17.41 9.50
N GLN A 399 -4.69 18.72 9.69
CA GLN A 399 -3.60 19.69 9.58
C GLN A 399 -2.46 19.47 10.59
N SER A 400 -2.66 18.65 11.63
CA SER A 400 -1.60 18.30 12.58
C SER A 400 -0.60 17.29 12.03
N ILE A 401 -0.94 16.62 10.92
CA ILE A 401 -0.11 15.60 10.28
C ILE A 401 0.58 16.20 9.06
N MET A 402 1.90 16.11 9.03
CA MET A 402 2.70 16.42 7.84
C MET A 402 2.70 15.26 6.86
N ASN A 403 2.47 15.58 5.59
CA ASN A 403 2.50 14.65 4.46
C ASN A 403 3.53 15.10 3.41
N TYR A 404 3.93 14.14 2.59
CA TYR A 404 4.88 14.30 1.52
C TYR A 404 4.37 13.67 0.23
N VAL A 405 4.75 14.25 -0.91
CA VAL A 405 4.70 13.61 -2.25
C VAL A 405 6.11 13.66 -2.82
N TYR A 406 6.60 12.53 -3.32
CA TYR A 406 7.97 12.40 -3.82
C TYR A 406 7.98 12.19 -5.33
N ASN A 407 9.12 12.45 -5.97
CA ASN A 407 9.36 12.14 -7.39
C ASN A 407 8.33 12.73 -8.36
N LEU A 408 7.83 13.93 -8.05
CA LEU A 408 6.93 14.69 -8.90
C LEU A 408 7.71 15.89 -9.45
N ALA A 409 7.89 16.00 -10.76
CA ALA A 409 8.67 17.06 -11.39
C ALA A 409 7.90 17.73 -12.54
N PRO A 410 8.15 19.03 -12.80
CA PRO A 410 7.57 19.74 -13.93
C PRO A 410 7.74 19.02 -15.27
N GLY A 411 6.67 18.94 -16.06
CA GLY A 411 6.69 18.35 -17.40
C GLY A 411 6.56 16.81 -17.47
N ASN A 412 6.44 16.13 -16.33
CA ASN A 412 6.21 14.68 -16.31
C ASN A 412 4.78 14.29 -16.69
N TYR A 413 3.80 15.13 -16.36
CA TYR A 413 2.36 14.84 -16.53
C TYR A 413 1.61 16.05 -17.08
N ASP A 414 0.59 15.78 -17.89
CA ASP A 414 -0.30 16.78 -18.46
C ASP A 414 -1.40 17.16 -17.45
N ASP A 415 -1.81 16.20 -16.62
CA ASP A 415 -2.75 16.40 -15.51
C ASP A 415 -2.50 15.47 -14.31
N ILE A 416 -3.04 15.90 -13.16
CA ILE A 416 -3.16 15.11 -11.94
C ILE A 416 -4.65 14.93 -11.60
N PHE A 417 -5.02 13.70 -11.25
CA PHE A 417 -6.27 13.38 -10.56
C PHE A 417 -5.94 13.11 -9.09
N LEU A 418 -6.16 14.09 -8.22
CA LEU A 418 -5.93 14.00 -6.79
C LEU A 418 -7.18 13.43 -6.11
N PHE A 419 -7.07 12.20 -5.61
CA PHE A 419 -8.17 11.45 -5.04
C PHE A 419 -8.26 11.62 -3.53
N PHE A 420 -9.46 11.94 -3.06
CA PHE A 420 -9.84 11.81 -1.66
C PHE A 420 -11.05 10.87 -1.54
N GLU A 421 -11.07 10.06 -0.48
CA GLU A 421 -12.23 9.22 -0.18
C GLU A 421 -13.47 10.07 0.09
N ARG A 422 -13.27 11.23 0.71
CA ARG A 422 -14.27 12.15 1.19
C ARG A 422 -13.87 13.58 0.87
N GLU A 423 -14.86 14.44 0.69
CA GLU A 423 -14.63 15.88 0.58
C GLU A 423 -13.84 16.44 1.78
N VAL A 424 -12.99 17.42 1.48
CA VAL A 424 -12.12 18.10 2.45
C VAL A 424 -12.31 19.61 2.35
N PRO A 425 -12.18 20.37 3.45
CA PRO A 425 -12.38 21.81 3.41
C PRO A 425 -11.42 22.51 2.44
N ASN A 426 -11.95 23.32 1.53
CA ASN A 426 -11.17 24.02 0.50
C ASN A 426 -9.99 24.83 1.07
N GLN A 427 -10.17 25.50 2.21
CA GLN A 427 -9.11 26.27 2.87
C GLN A 427 -7.91 25.41 3.29
N GLN A 428 -8.17 24.15 3.67
CA GLN A 428 -7.14 23.19 4.08
C GLN A 428 -6.45 22.53 2.90
N LEU A 429 -7.15 22.44 1.76
CA LEU A 429 -6.66 21.82 0.54
C LEU A 429 -5.85 22.78 -0.33
N LEU A 430 -6.23 24.06 -0.39
CA LEU A 430 -5.65 25.06 -1.30
C LEU A 430 -4.11 25.14 -1.25
N PRO A 431 -3.45 25.16 -0.07
CA PRO A 431 -1.98 25.21 -0.02
C PRO A 431 -1.30 24.03 -0.71
N PHE A 432 -1.94 22.85 -0.69
CA PHE A 432 -1.42 21.67 -1.38
C PHE A 432 -1.64 21.77 -2.89
N LEU A 433 -2.79 22.29 -3.34
CA LEU A 433 -3.06 22.50 -4.77
C LEU A 433 -2.11 23.53 -5.39
N GLU A 434 -1.82 24.62 -4.67
CA GLU A 434 -0.83 25.64 -5.08
C GLU A 434 0.56 25.02 -5.27
N LEU A 435 1.00 24.17 -4.34
CA LEU A 435 2.25 23.43 -4.46
C LEU A 435 2.25 22.50 -5.67
N LEU A 436 1.22 21.66 -5.84
CA LEU A 436 1.12 20.74 -6.98
C LEU A 436 1.11 21.47 -8.33
N SER A 437 0.53 22.67 -8.39
CA SER A 437 0.42 23.46 -9.61
C SER A 437 1.76 24.01 -10.12
N SER A 438 2.80 23.97 -9.28
CA SER A 438 4.19 24.22 -9.72
C SER A 438 4.76 23.07 -10.57
N ALA A 439 4.25 21.84 -10.41
CA ALA A 439 4.72 20.67 -11.14
C ALA A 439 3.79 20.24 -12.28
N VAL A 440 2.47 20.40 -12.12
CA VAL A 440 1.49 19.90 -13.09
C VAL A 440 0.42 20.96 -13.38
N PRO A 441 0.16 21.29 -14.66
CA PRO A 441 -0.67 22.45 -15.01
C PRO A 441 -2.17 22.22 -14.77
N ASN A 442 -2.68 21.00 -14.94
CA ASN A 442 -4.11 20.70 -14.81
C ASN A 442 -4.35 19.79 -13.61
N ILE A 443 -5.03 20.29 -12.59
CA ILE A 443 -5.32 19.52 -11.38
C ILE A 443 -6.82 19.28 -11.26
N LYS A 444 -7.18 18.00 -11.16
CA LYS A 444 -8.55 17.52 -10.94
C LYS A 444 -8.64 16.92 -9.55
N VAL A 445 -9.42 17.52 -8.67
CA VAL A 445 -9.67 17.01 -7.33
C VAL A 445 -10.88 16.09 -7.40
N VAL A 446 -10.68 14.80 -7.12
CA VAL A 446 -11.70 13.76 -7.23
C VAL A 446 -12.14 13.35 -5.83
N TYR A 447 -13.39 13.61 -5.51
CA TYR A 447 -14.05 13.11 -4.31
C TYR A 447 -14.90 11.91 -4.64
N LEU A 448 -14.69 10.79 -3.95
CA LEU A 448 -15.58 9.63 -4.10
C LEU A 448 -16.87 9.74 -3.26
N ASN A 449 -16.88 10.59 -2.24
CA ASN A 449 -18.05 10.87 -1.43
C ASN A 449 -18.04 12.30 -0.87
N GLY A 450 -19.22 12.90 -0.67
CA GLY A 450 -19.41 14.31 -0.30
C GLY A 450 -20.70 14.85 -0.91
N GLU A 451 -21.26 15.92 -0.34
CA GLU A 451 -22.39 16.64 -0.95
C GLU A 451 -21.82 17.80 -1.78
N GLU A 452 -22.42 18.11 -2.93
CA GLU A 452 -22.16 19.43 -3.50
C GLU A 452 -22.66 20.46 -2.49
N ASP A 453 -21.79 21.37 -2.04
CA ASP A 453 -22.23 22.61 -1.41
C ASP A 453 -23.22 23.29 -2.38
N ILE A 454 -24.53 23.16 -2.13
CA ILE A 454 -25.60 23.87 -2.85
C ILE A 454 -25.65 25.32 -2.39
#